data_AF-A0AAW9FNX1-F1
#
_entry.id   AF-A0AAW9FNX1-F1
#
_cell.length_a   1.000
_cell.length_b   1.000
_cell.length_c   1.000
_cell.angle_alpha   90.00
_cell.angle_beta   90.00
_cell.angle_gamma   90.00
#
_symmetry.space_group_name_H-M   'P 1'
#
loop_
_entity.id
_entity.type
_entity.pdbx_description
1 polymer ?
#
loop_
_entity_poly.entity_id
_entity_poly.type
_entity_poly.pdbx_seq_one_letter_code
_entity_poly.pdbx_strand_id
1 'polypeptide(L)'
;MKAFQLKISTLLATIVMLSGVILFGCSDRDNNKAIEDLIPNMNLNPEILDQTVWKGEVIDYYEGKESNRYQVNLFFRAGNRVSCYIIKGKDDEQMYDSEFNANGKLLYLDVNYIAGDWLLTDATKDKIVLKNDPINGKRISVMTLTRIYKANNKLPPELLNQSIWKGSFVSYKNGTPSYTDDVNLFFRAGEVVFFLKGRNDEIESRGTRPYLVDKGMLSISWTWTSPQLSGDWLAFEVSKDKLILQKGYGNNNFNYIMTLTRTD
;
A
#
# COMPACT_ATOMS: atom_id res chain seq x y z
N MET A 1 -54.03 -35.36 22.85
CA MET A 1 -52.74 -34.84 23.40
C MET A 1 -51.50 -35.30 22.63
N LYS A 2 -51.31 -36.59 22.29
CA LYS A 2 -50.10 -37.07 21.59
C LYS A 2 -49.84 -36.46 20.20
N ALA A 3 -50.90 -36.24 19.41
CA ALA A 3 -50.77 -35.66 18.06
C ALA A 3 -50.40 -34.16 18.05
N PHE A 4 -50.70 -33.43 19.13
CA PHE A 4 -50.40 -31.99 19.23
C PHE A 4 -48.94 -31.74 19.62
N GLN A 5 -48.39 -32.59 20.49
CA GLN A 5 -46.96 -32.54 20.83
C GLN A 5 -46.05 -32.92 19.66
N LEU A 6 -46.48 -33.86 18.81
CA LEU A 6 -45.73 -34.25 17.61
C LEU A 6 -45.62 -33.12 16.56
N LYS A 7 -46.64 -32.25 16.48
CA LYS A 7 -46.65 -31.09 15.57
C LYS A 7 -45.78 -29.93 16.07
N ILE A 8 -45.70 -29.74 17.39
CA ILE A 8 -44.84 -28.72 18.01
C ILE A 8 -43.36 -29.15 17.92
N SER A 9 -43.06 -30.44 18.10
CA SER A 9 -41.69 -30.95 17.99
C SER A 9 -41.14 -30.91 16.57
N THR A 10 -41.99 -31.11 15.55
CA THR A 10 -41.60 -30.94 14.14
C THR A 10 -41.41 -29.47 13.79
N LEU A 11 -42.26 -28.55 14.26
CA LEU A 11 -42.10 -27.12 14.01
C LEU A 11 -40.83 -26.55 14.67
N LEU A 12 -40.53 -26.93 15.92
CA LEU A 12 -39.29 -26.52 16.59
C LEU A 12 -38.04 -27.10 15.91
N ALA A 13 -38.06 -28.36 15.47
CA ALA A 13 -36.94 -28.95 14.74
C ALA A 13 -36.68 -28.23 13.39
N THR A 14 -37.75 -27.75 12.74
CA THR A 14 -37.64 -27.00 11.48
C THR A 14 -37.08 -25.58 11.70
N ILE A 15 -37.48 -24.91 12.80
CA ILE A 15 -36.94 -23.59 13.16
C ILE A 15 -35.47 -23.68 13.56
N VAL A 16 -35.07 -24.70 14.33
CA VAL A 16 -33.66 -24.91 14.73
C VAL A 16 -32.79 -25.22 13.51
N MET A 17 -33.28 -26.01 12.53
CA MET A 17 -32.57 -26.22 11.26
C MET A 17 -32.52 -24.96 10.39
N LEU A 18 -33.57 -24.13 10.36
CA LEU A 18 -33.54 -22.86 9.61
C LEU A 18 -32.59 -21.83 10.25
N SER A 19 -32.51 -21.76 11.58
CA SER A 19 -31.56 -20.88 12.28
C SER A 19 -30.10 -21.37 12.18
N GLY A 20 -29.87 -22.66 11.95
CA GLY A 20 -28.55 -23.22 11.67
C GLY A 20 -28.00 -22.84 10.30
N VAL A 21 -28.86 -22.58 9.31
CA VAL A 21 -28.46 -22.15 7.96
C VAL A 21 -28.14 -20.65 7.90
N ILE A 22 -28.59 -19.85 8.88
CA ILE A 22 -28.30 -18.41 8.92
C ILE A 22 -26.92 -18.10 9.55
N LEU A 23 -26.29 -19.06 10.25
CA LEU A 23 -24.96 -18.86 10.86
C LEU A 23 -23.80 -19.55 10.12
N PHE A 24 -24.08 -20.35 9.08
CA PHE A 24 -23.07 -20.90 8.16
C PHE A 24 -23.20 -20.34 6.73
N GLY A 25 -23.90 -19.20 6.62
CA GLY A 25 -24.04 -18.40 5.40
C GLY A 25 -23.28 -17.09 5.45
N CYS A 26 -22.16 -17.00 6.17
CA CYS A 26 -21.06 -16.14 5.69
C CYS A 26 -20.49 -16.87 4.47
N SER A 27 -21.21 -16.76 3.36
CA SER A 27 -20.68 -17.13 2.05
C SER A 27 -19.29 -16.50 1.96
N ASP A 28 -18.32 -17.28 1.53
CA ASP A 28 -17.18 -16.78 0.77
C ASP A 28 -17.73 -15.80 -0.27
N ARG A 29 -17.88 -14.53 0.12
CA ARG A 29 -18.08 -13.45 -0.81
C ARG A 29 -16.78 -13.48 -1.59
N ASP A 30 -16.89 -13.81 -2.86
CA ASP A 30 -15.83 -13.80 -3.86
C ASP A 30 -14.80 -12.69 -3.60
N ASN A 31 -13.81 -12.96 -2.74
CA ASN A 31 -12.64 -12.11 -2.51
C ASN A 31 -11.64 -12.22 -3.68
N ASN A 32 -12.08 -12.85 -4.78
CA ASN A 32 -11.35 -13.01 -6.02
C ASN A 32 -11.74 -11.97 -7.09
N LYS A 33 -12.59 -10.99 -6.80
CA LYS A 33 -12.75 -9.84 -7.70
C LYS A 33 -11.44 -9.05 -7.73
N ALA A 34 -10.81 -8.98 -8.90
CA ALA A 34 -9.58 -8.24 -9.06
C ALA A 34 -9.84 -6.76 -8.71
N ILE A 35 -8.81 -6.03 -8.27
CA ILE A 35 -8.85 -4.57 -8.05
C ILE A 35 -9.53 -3.83 -9.23
N GLU A 36 -9.39 -4.39 -10.44
CA GLU A 36 -9.98 -3.92 -11.69
C GLU A 36 -11.53 -3.97 -11.72
N ASP A 37 -12.18 -4.85 -10.96
CA ASP A 37 -13.65 -5.00 -10.92
C ASP A 37 -14.31 -4.15 -9.83
N LEU A 38 -13.55 -3.72 -8.82
CA LEU A 38 -14.12 -3.08 -7.62
C LEU A 38 -14.01 -1.55 -7.65
N ILE A 39 -12.93 -1.01 -8.21
CA ILE A 39 -12.74 0.44 -8.35
C ILE A 39 -13.77 1.07 -9.32
N PRO A 40 -14.02 0.52 -10.53
CA PRO A 40 -14.95 1.13 -11.48
C PRO A 40 -16.41 1.14 -10.98
N ASN A 41 -16.75 0.20 -10.10
CA ASN A 41 -18.07 0.14 -9.46
C ASN A 41 -18.23 1.15 -8.30
N MET A 42 -17.27 2.06 -8.13
CA MET A 42 -17.25 3.11 -7.11
C MET A 42 -17.39 2.56 -5.67
N ASN A 43 -16.80 1.41 -5.40
CA ASN A 43 -16.82 0.80 -4.08
C ASN A 43 -15.40 0.62 -3.55
N LEU A 44 -14.86 1.70 -2.97
CA LEU A 44 -13.61 1.69 -2.24
C LEU A 44 -13.78 0.89 -0.95
N ASN A 45 -12.83 0.00 -0.72
CA ASN A 45 -12.56 -0.62 0.56
C ASN A 45 -11.03 -0.58 0.76
N PRO A 46 -10.52 -0.75 2.00
CA PRO A 46 -9.09 -0.64 2.25
C PRO A 46 -8.28 -1.72 1.52
N GLU A 47 -8.85 -2.90 1.33
CA GLU A 47 -8.18 -4.03 0.66
C GLU A 47 -7.85 -3.75 -0.81
N ILE A 48 -8.70 -2.99 -1.50
CA ILE A 48 -8.53 -2.58 -2.90
C ILE A 48 -7.38 -1.57 -3.06
N LEU A 49 -7.26 -0.66 -2.09
CA LEU A 49 -6.21 0.35 -2.06
C LEU A 49 -4.91 -0.19 -1.47
N ASP A 50 -4.97 -1.30 -0.75
CA ASP A 50 -3.81 -1.86 -0.08
C ASP A 50 -2.63 -2.13 -1.04
N GLN A 51 -1.45 -1.68 -0.61
CA GLN A 51 -0.19 -1.74 -1.36
C GLN A 51 -0.25 -1.13 -2.76
N THR A 52 -0.98 -0.01 -2.90
CA THR A 52 -1.06 0.74 -4.15
C THR A 52 -0.44 2.12 -4.02
N VAL A 53 0.16 2.58 -5.11
CA VAL A 53 0.77 3.91 -5.18
C VAL A 53 0.05 4.73 -6.24
N TRP A 54 -0.34 5.93 -5.83
CA TRP A 54 -1.08 6.88 -6.62
C TRP A 54 -0.34 8.23 -6.63
N LYS A 55 -0.28 8.85 -7.81
CA LYS A 55 0.31 10.16 -8.02
C LYS A 55 -0.69 11.09 -8.68
N GLY A 56 -0.78 12.31 -8.20
CA GLY A 56 -1.81 13.22 -8.68
C GLY A 56 -1.66 14.65 -8.20
N GLU A 57 -2.77 15.37 -8.31
CA GLU A 57 -2.89 16.75 -7.91
C GLU A 57 -4.15 16.98 -7.08
N VAL A 58 -4.06 17.94 -6.17
CA VAL A 58 -5.21 18.55 -5.50
C VAL A 58 -5.35 19.98 -6.01
N ILE A 59 -6.57 20.34 -6.37
CA ILE A 59 -6.94 21.71 -6.74
C ILE A 59 -7.98 22.18 -5.74
N ASP A 60 -7.68 23.26 -5.03
CA ASP A 60 -8.60 23.91 -4.11
C ASP A 60 -9.30 25.06 -4.83
N TYR A 61 -10.62 25.08 -4.75
CA TYR A 61 -11.47 26.15 -5.26
C TYR A 61 -12.07 26.95 -4.10
N TYR A 62 -12.09 28.27 -4.25
CA TYR A 62 -12.82 29.20 -3.40
C TYR A 62 -13.78 30.02 -4.27
N GLU A 63 -15.07 29.97 -3.98
CA GLU A 63 -16.15 30.63 -4.73
C GLU A 63 -16.08 30.35 -6.24
N GLY A 64 -15.76 29.09 -6.60
CA GLY A 64 -15.66 28.62 -7.98
C GLY A 64 -14.35 28.99 -8.71
N LYS A 65 -13.43 29.70 -8.06
CA LYS A 65 -12.11 30.04 -8.62
C LYS A 65 -11.03 29.17 -8.01
N GLU A 66 -10.09 28.71 -8.83
CA GLU A 66 -8.90 28.02 -8.35
C GLU A 66 -8.11 28.95 -7.42
N SER A 67 -7.90 28.50 -6.19
CA SER A 67 -7.17 29.22 -5.15
C SER A 67 -5.78 28.64 -4.93
N ASN A 68 -5.62 27.33 -5.13
CA ASN A 68 -4.38 26.62 -4.88
C ASN A 68 -4.33 25.33 -5.69
N ARG A 69 -3.11 24.90 -6.04
CA ARG A 69 -2.84 23.65 -6.74
C ARG A 69 -1.52 23.07 -6.26
N TYR A 70 -1.51 21.80 -5.91
CA TYR A 70 -0.31 21.11 -5.46
C TYR A 70 -0.35 19.62 -5.83
N GLN A 71 0.83 19.01 -5.92
CA GLN A 71 0.91 17.58 -6.17
C GLN A 71 0.74 16.81 -4.87
N VAL A 72 0.10 15.66 -4.97
CA VAL A 72 -0.04 14.70 -3.88
C VAL A 72 0.29 13.31 -4.39
N ASN A 73 1.09 12.58 -3.63
CA ASN A 73 1.36 11.18 -3.88
C ASN A 73 0.99 10.36 -2.64
N LEU A 74 0.16 9.34 -2.85
CA LEU A 74 -0.36 8.48 -1.80
C LEU A 74 0.17 7.07 -2.00
N PHE A 75 0.79 6.53 -0.97
CA PHE A 75 1.12 5.12 -0.87
C PHE A 75 0.26 4.50 0.22
N PHE A 76 -0.77 3.77 -0.20
CA PHE A 76 -1.62 2.99 0.71
C PHE A 76 -0.90 1.69 1.04
N ARG A 77 -0.73 1.44 2.34
CA ARG A 77 0.02 0.33 2.93
C ARG A 77 -0.91 -0.60 3.71
N ALA A 78 -0.40 -1.79 4.00
CA ALA A 78 -1.12 -2.79 4.77
C ALA A 78 -1.52 -2.30 6.16
N GLY A 79 -2.74 -2.66 6.57
CA GLY A 79 -3.32 -2.28 7.85
C GLY A 79 -3.76 -0.82 7.91
N ASN A 80 -4.45 -0.33 6.87
CA ASN A 80 -5.07 1.00 6.82
C ASN A 80 -4.09 2.18 6.99
N ARG A 81 -2.82 1.99 6.60
CA ARG A 81 -1.79 3.02 6.69
C ARG A 81 -1.63 3.72 5.34
N VAL A 82 -1.32 5.01 5.35
CA VAL A 82 -1.04 5.77 4.14
C VAL A 82 0.18 6.68 4.36
N SER A 83 1.10 6.66 3.41
CA SER A 83 2.11 7.70 3.29
C SER A 83 1.68 8.71 2.26
N CYS A 84 1.77 9.97 2.62
CA CYS A 84 1.42 11.09 1.78
C CYS A 84 2.63 11.98 1.57
N TYR A 85 2.93 12.26 0.31
CA TYR A 85 3.90 13.27 -0.10
C TYR A 85 3.16 14.44 -0.73
N ILE A 86 3.30 15.62 -0.13
CA ILE A 86 2.66 16.85 -0.59
C ILE A 86 3.76 17.76 -1.12
N ILE A 87 3.62 18.19 -2.38
CA ILE A 87 4.65 18.95 -3.08
C ILE A 87 4.05 20.27 -3.56
N LYS A 88 4.53 21.36 -2.97
CA LYS A 88 4.11 22.73 -3.26
C LYS A 88 5.28 23.47 -3.92
N GLY A 89 5.20 23.71 -5.23
CA GLY A 89 6.32 24.30 -5.95
C GLY A 89 7.52 23.34 -6.05
N LYS A 90 8.73 23.88 -6.23
CA LYS A 90 9.93 23.07 -6.54
C LYS A 90 10.60 22.44 -5.31
N ASP A 91 10.52 23.09 -4.14
CA ASP A 91 11.37 22.76 -3.00
C ASP A 91 10.60 22.49 -1.69
N ASP A 92 9.27 22.66 -1.65
CA ASP A 92 8.44 22.37 -0.46
C ASP A 92 7.77 21.00 -0.62
N GLU A 93 8.51 19.95 -0.24
CA GLU A 93 8.00 18.60 -0.12
C GLU A 93 7.84 18.22 1.36
N GLN A 94 6.65 17.77 1.72
CA GLN A 94 6.32 17.33 3.07
C GLN A 94 5.80 15.90 3.04
N MET A 95 6.38 15.06 3.91
CA MET A 95 5.99 13.67 4.07
C MET A 95 5.21 13.48 5.36
N TYR A 96 4.08 12.79 5.25
CA TYR A 96 3.23 12.40 6.37
C TYR A 96 2.97 10.91 6.31
N ASP A 97 3.11 10.22 7.43
CA ASP A 97 2.58 8.87 7.61
C ASP A 97 1.36 8.96 8.51
N SER A 98 0.26 8.36 8.08
CA SER A 98 -1.00 8.38 8.83
C SER A 98 -1.86 7.16 8.50
N GLU A 99 -3.13 7.20 8.91
CA GLU A 99 -4.14 6.20 8.62
C GLU A 99 -5.15 6.71 7.60
N PHE A 100 -5.83 5.77 6.95
CA PHE A 100 -6.95 6.04 6.07
C PHE A 100 -8.10 5.08 6.34
N ASN A 101 -9.31 5.48 5.97
CA ASN A 101 -10.46 4.58 5.96
C ASN A 101 -11.18 4.72 4.62
N ALA A 102 -11.66 3.61 4.06
CA ALA A 102 -12.37 3.59 2.79
C ALA A 102 -13.65 2.76 2.94
N ASN A 103 -14.78 3.33 2.58
CA ASN A 103 -16.07 2.64 2.64
C ASN A 103 -17.01 3.15 1.53
N GLY A 104 -17.29 2.31 0.56
CA GLY A 104 -18.15 2.69 -0.56
C GLY A 104 -17.51 3.81 -1.37
N LYS A 105 -18.16 4.97 -1.44
CA LYS A 105 -17.63 6.13 -2.15
C LYS A 105 -16.79 7.06 -1.28
N LEU A 106 -16.64 6.79 0.01
CA LEU A 106 -15.92 7.68 0.92
C LEU A 106 -14.51 7.16 1.18
N LEU A 107 -13.54 8.05 1.04
CA LEU A 107 -12.18 7.89 1.50
C LEU A 107 -11.91 8.97 2.56
N TYR A 108 -11.73 8.55 3.81
CA TYR A 108 -11.23 9.42 4.86
C TYR A 108 -9.71 9.36 4.90
N LEU A 109 -9.06 10.53 4.88
CA LEU A 109 -7.63 10.68 5.04
C LEU A 109 -7.35 11.47 6.32
N ASP A 110 -6.50 10.95 7.20
CA ASP A 110 -6.06 11.68 8.40
C ASP A 110 -4.71 12.38 8.17
N VAL A 111 -4.62 13.18 7.11
CA VAL A 111 -3.36 13.83 6.70
C VAL A 111 -3.56 15.33 6.64
N ASN A 112 -2.99 16.08 7.59
CA ASN A 112 -3.19 17.51 7.85
C ASN A 112 -3.71 18.37 6.66
N TYR A 113 -2.99 18.44 5.53
CA TYR A 113 -3.37 19.28 4.39
C TYR A 113 -4.51 18.78 3.52
N ILE A 114 -4.75 17.47 3.52
CA ILE A 114 -5.80 16.79 2.74
C ILE A 114 -6.75 16.04 3.69
N ALA A 115 -6.81 16.45 4.95
CA ALA A 115 -7.56 15.73 5.96
C ALA A 115 -9.07 15.84 5.71
N GLY A 116 -9.79 14.77 5.99
CA GLY A 116 -11.24 14.73 5.95
C GLY A 116 -11.81 13.74 4.94
N ASP A 117 -13.12 13.89 4.70
CA ASP A 117 -13.90 12.97 3.87
C ASP A 117 -13.82 13.35 2.39
N TRP A 118 -13.32 12.43 1.58
CA TRP A 118 -13.22 12.56 0.14
C TRP A 118 -14.22 11.66 -0.55
N LEU A 119 -15.15 12.26 -1.30
CA LEU A 119 -16.16 11.55 -2.08
C LEU A 119 -15.61 11.16 -3.44
N LEU A 120 -15.63 9.87 -3.74
CA LEU A 120 -15.33 9.30 -5.05
C LEU A 120 -16.39 9.69 -6.07
N THR A 121 -15.97 10.39 -7.11
CA THR A 121 -16.85 10.90 -8.17
C THR A 121 -16.59 10.28 -9.54
N ASP A 122 -15.37 9.81 -9.79
CA ASP A 122 -14.98 9.09 -10.99
C ASP A 122 -13.85 8.11 -10.64
N ALA A 123 -13.88 6.92 -11.25
CA ALA A 123 -12.95 5.84 -10.91
C ALA A 123 -12.77 4.87 -12.08
N THR A 124 -11.52 4.55 -12.37
CA THR A 124 -11.10 3.46 -13.25
C THR A 124 -9.97 2.70 -12.57
N LYS A 125 -9.51 1.58 -13.13
CA LYS A 125 -8.41 0.81 -12.56
C LYS A 125 -7.11 1.60 -12.30
N ASP A 126 -6.88 2.66 -13.09
CA ASP A 126 -5.65 3.44 -13.09
C ASP A 126 -5.89 4.93 -12.74
N LYS A 127 -7.13 5.34 -12.46
CA LYS A 127 -7.48 6.73 -12.13
C LYS A 127 -8.56 6.81 -11.06
N ILE A 128 -8.39 7.69 -10.08
CA ILE A 128 -9.38 8.00 -9.05
C ILE A 128 -9.59 9.52 -9.00
N VAL A 129 -10.84 9.97 -8.95
CA VAL A 129 -11.20 11.40 -8.77
C VAL A 129 -12.08 11.55 -7.54
N LEU A 130 -11.59 12.34 -6.60
CA LEU A 130 -12.17 12.57 -5.30
C LEU A 130 -12.55 14.04 -5.13
N LYS A 131 -13.63 14.31 -4.42
CA LYS A 131 -14.07 15.67 -4.07
C LYS A 131 -14.28 15.82 -2.57
N ASN A 132 -13.84 16.92 -2.01
CA ASN A 132 -14.07 17.31 -0.62
C ASN A 132 -14.81 18.66 -0.61
N ASP A 133 -15.88 18.79 0.17
CA ASP A 133 -16.68 20.01 0.30
C ASP A 133 -16.79 20.44 1.77
N PRO A 134 -15.94 21.36 2.24
CA PRO A 134 -16.13 22.01 3.52
C PRO A 134 -17.37 22.94 3.49
N ILE A 135 -18.50 22.32 3.83
CA ILE A 135 -19.66 22.90 4.53
C ILE A 135 -20.65 23.69 3.67
N ASN A 136 -20.32 24.29 2.51
CA ASN A 136 -21.29 25.10 1.74
C ASN A 136 -21.03 25.23 0.22
N GLY A 137 -20.17 24.40 -0.39
CA GLY A 137 -19.77 24.54 -1.79
C GLY A 137 -18.93 25.79 -2.10
N LYS A 138 -18.73 26.67 -1.10
CA LYS A 138 -17.86 27.84 -1.19
C LYS A 138 -16.40 27.46 -1.30
N ARG A 139 -16.00 26.39 -0.62
CA ARG A 139 -14.67 25.82 -0.74
C ARG A 139 -14.83 24.37 -1.16
N ILE A 140 -14.20 24.00 -2.25
CA ILE A 140 -14.26 22.65 -2.81
C ILE A 140 -12.84 22.26 -3.14
N SER A 141 -12.43 21.06 -2.78
CA SER A 141 -11.15 20.50 -3.22
C SER A 141 -11.40 19.30 -4.12
N VAL A 142 -10.67 19.22 -5.22
CA VAL A 142 -10.73 18.10 -6.16
C VAL A 142 -9.35 17.45 -6.20
N MET A 143 -9.29 16.16 -5.93
CA MET A 143 -8.08 15.36 -6.02
C MET A 143 -8.20 14.38 -7.18
N THR A 144 -7.26 14.45 -8.12
CA THR A 144 -7.17 13.51 -9.25
C THR A 144 -5.89 12.71 -9.14
N LEU A 145 -6.04 11.40 -8.99
CA LEU A 145 -4.95 10.45 -8.76
C LEU A 145 -4.83 9.48 -9.93
N THR A 146 -3.60 9.21 -10.35
CA THR A 146 -3.25 8.18 -11.34
C THR A 146 -2.41 7.10 -10.66
N ARG A 147 -2.73 5.82 -10.91
CA ARG A 147 -1.99 4.70 -10.36
C ARG A 147 -0.63 4.59 -11.04
N ILE A 148 0.44 4.53 -10.26
CA ILE A 148 1.82 4.41 -10.78
C ILE A 148 2.48 3.07 -10.44
N TYR A 149 1.84 2.27 -9.58
CA TYR A 149 2.28 0.91 -9.26
C TYR A 149 1.09 -0.06 -9.26
N LYS A 150 1.23 -1.16 -10.01
CA LYS A 150 0.25 -2.23 -10.10
C LYS A 150 0.72 -3.42 -9.26
N ALA A 151 -0.08 -3.80 -8.28
CA ALA A 151 0.18 -4.88 -7.33
C ALA A 151 0.05 -6.29 -7.94
N ASN A 152 0.58 -6.51 -9.15
CA ASN A 152 0.56 -7.84 -9.79
C ASN A 152 1.84 -8.63 -9.54
N ASN A 153 2.88 -8.00 -8.99
CA ASN A 153 4.10 -8.69 -8.58
C ASN A 153 3.88 -9.27 -7.18
N LYS A 154 3.37 -10.50 -7.12
CA LYS A 154 3.34 -11.24 -5.87
C LYS A 154 4.77 -11.58 -5.47
N LEU A 155 5.17 -11.16 -4.28
CA LEU A 155 6.41 -11.55 -3.63
C LEU A 155 6.08 -12.66 -2.64
N PRO A 156 6.35 -13.93 -2.95
CA PRO A 156 6.04 -15.03 -2.04
C PRO A 156 7.02 -15.04 -0.87
N PRO A 157 6.58 -15.14 0.40
CA PRO A 157 7.50 -15.26 1.54
C PRO A 157 8.48 -16.43 1.41
N GLU A 158 8.06 -17.53 0.79
CA GLU A 158 8.85 -18.73 0.52
C GLU A 158 9.99 -18.49 -0.47
N LEU A 159 9.88 -17.48 -1.34
CA LEU A 159 10.97 -17.12 -2.24
C LEU A 159 12.17 -16.56 -1.46
N LEU A 160 11.89 -15.82 -0.38
CA LEU A 160 12.92 -15.22 0.46
C LEU A 160 13.38 -16.15 1.58
N ASN A 161 12.52 -16.98 2.15
CA ASN A 161 12.91 -17.79 3.30
C ASN A 161 14.11 -18.71 3.00
N GLN A 162 15.14 -18.66 3.85
CA GLN A 162 16.38 -19.43 3.73
C GLN A 162 17.10 -19.22 2.38
N SER A 163 17.30 -17.96 1.98
CA SER A 163 17.91 -17.63 0.69
C SER A 163 18.96 -16.52 0.80
N ILE A 164 19.88 -16.48 -0.17
CA ILE A 164 20.95 -15.49 -0.24
C ILE A 164 20.80 -14.69 -1.53
N TRP A 165 20.66 -13.37 -1.38
CA TRP A 165 20.50 -12.43 -2.47
C TRP A 165 21.65 -11.43 -2.47
N LYS A 166 22.21 -11.16 -3.65
CA LYS A 166 23.29 -10.19 -3.83
C LYS A 166 22.96 -9.25 -4.96
N GLY A 167 23.38 -8.00 -4.85
CA GLY A 167 23.29 -7.07 -5.96
C GLY A 167 23.55 -5.66 -5.52
N SER A 168 22.81 -4.70 -6.07
CA SER A 168 23.06 -3.28 -5.86
C SER A 168 21.86 -2.58 -5.24
N PHE A 169 22.17 -1.56 -4.45
CA PHE A 169 21.26 -0.57 -3.92
C PHE A 169 21.65 0.78 -4.52
N VAL A 170 20.70 1.47 -5.15
CA VAL A 170 20.92 2.80 -5.75
C VAL A 170 19.92 3.77 -5.14
N SER A 171 20.40 4.88 -4.58
CA SER A 171 19.55 6.03 -4.29
C SER A 171 19.63 7.03 -5.43
N TYR A 172 18.48 7.57 -5.79
CA TYR A 172 18.35 8.63 -6.77
C TYR A 172 17.97 9.91 -6.04
N LYS A 173 18.60 11.01 -6.44
CA LYS A 173 18.19 12.36 -6.08
C LYS A 173 17.75 13.11 -7.32
N ASN A 174 16.51 13.58 -7.36
CA ASN A 174 15.93 14.27 -8.52
C ASN A 174 16.08 13.47 -9.82
N GLY A 175 15.84 12.15 -9.75
CA GLY A 175 15.96 11.23 -10.90
C GLY A 175 17.39 10.89 -11.32
N THR A 176 18.42 11.42 -10.65
CA THR A 176 19.83 11.12 -10.95
C THR A 176 20.41 10.22 -9.86
N PRO A 177 21.17 9.15 -10.19
CA PRO A 177 21.85 8.35 -9.18
C PRO A 177 22.76 9.22 -8.32
N SER A 178 22.50 9.25 -7.01
CA SER A 178 23.30 10.00 -6.04
C SER A 178 24.23 9.10 -5.23
N TYR A 179 23.87 7.82 -5.08
CA TYR A 179 24.60 6.85 -4.28
C TYR A 179 24.33 5.44 -4.79
N THR A 180 25.36 4.60 -4.82
CA THR A 180 25.27 3.20 -5.22
C THR A 180 26.17 2.37 -4.32
N ASP A 181 25.61 1.28 -3.78
CA ASP A 181 26.32 0.28 -2.96
C ASP A 181 26.02 -1.13 -3.44
N ASP A 182 26.94 -2.04 -3.14
CA ASP A 182 26.65 -3.46 -3.16
C ASP A 182 25.94 -3.88 -1.87
N VAL A 183 24.90 -4.68 -2.01
CA VAL A 183 24.10 -5.22 -0.92
C VAL A 183 24.07 -6.74 -0.98
N ASN A 184 24.25 -7.37 0.18
CA ASN A 184 23.99 -8.79 0.36
C ASN A 184 22.90 -8.95 1.42
N LEU A 185 21.84 -9.69 1.09
CA LEU A 185 20.74 -10.02 1.99
C LEU A 185 20.68 -11.52 2.18
N PHE A 186 20.68 -11.96 3.44
CA PHE A 186 20.49 -13.35 3.82
C PHE A 186 19.25 -13.45 4.70
N PHE A 187 18.20 -14.07 4.14
CA PHE A 187 16.90 -14.21 4.79
C PHE A 187 16.82 -15.57 5.48
N ARG A 188 16.45 -15.59 6.76
CA ARG A 188 16.28 -16.80 7.56
C ARG A 188 15.29 -16.57 8.70
N ALA A 189 14.35 -17.49 8.90
CA ALA A 189 13.49 -17.53 10.09
C ALA A 189 12.81 -16.17 10.45
N GLY A 190 12.31 -15.43 9.45
CA GLY A 190 11.68 -14.11 9.66
C GLY A 190 12.65 -12.96 9.91
N GLU A 191 13.96 -13.21 9.80
CA GLU A 191 15.02 -12.20 9.89
C GLU A 191 15.79 -12.07 8.58
N VAL A 192 16.25 -10.87 8.29
CA VAL A 192 17.20 -10.58 7.21
C VAL A 192 18.51 -10.10 7.84
N VAL A 193 19.60 -10.79 7.51
CA VAL A 193 20.95 -10.33 7.75
C VAL A 193 21.39 -9.56 6.51
N PHE A 194 21.80 -8.31 6.66
CA PHE A 194 22.26 -7.50 5.54
C PHE A 194 23.71 -7.08 5.72
N PHE A 195 24.37 -6.88 4.58
CA PHE A 195 25.71 -6.33 4.48
C PHE A 195 25.71 -5.28 3.37
N LEU A 196 26.08 -4.06 3.71
CA LEU A 196 26.42 -3.02 2.74
C LEU A 196 27.94 -2.94 2.64
N LYS A 197 28.42 -3.07 1.42
CA LYS A 197 29.83 -2.96 1.10
C LYS A 197 30.11 -1.53 0.70
N GLY A 198 31.00 -0.88 1.44
CA GLY A 198 31.40 0.49 1.19
C GLY A 198 32.40 0.65 0.06
N ARG A 199 32.84 1.90 -0.14
CA ARG A 199 33.94 2.19 -1.07
C ARG A 199 35.21 1.51 -0.56
N ASN A 200 35.84 0.67 -1.39
CA ASN A 200 37.08 -0.10 -1.12
C ASN A 200 36.91 -1.47 -0.43
N ASP A 201 35.79 -2.15 -0.65
CA ASP A 201 35.56 -3.52 -0.17
C ASP A 201 35.43 -3.71 1.35
N GLU A 202 35.46 -2.63 2.12
CA GLU A 202 35.17 -2.67 3.55
C GLU A 202 33.64 -2.82 3.80
N ILE A 203 33.28 -3.56 4.85
CA ILE A 203 31.88 -3.68 5.27
C ILE A 203 31.52 -2.35 5.96
N GLU A 204 30.72 -1.53 5.30
CA GLU A 204 30.24 -0.26 5.85
C GLU A 204 29.17 -0.49 6.92
N SER A 205 28.36 -1.54 6.77
CA SER A 205 27.33 -1.86 7.76
C SER A 205 26.91 -3.32 7.73
N ARG A 206 26.63 -3.85 8.93
CA ARG A 206 26.04 -5.17 9.16
C ARG A 206 24.90 -5.05 10.16
N GLY A 207 23.83 -5.79 9.92
CA GLY A 207 22.74 -5.92 10.89
C GLY A 207 21.89 -7.15 10.66
N THR A 208 21.13 -7.53 11.67
CA THR A 208 20.05 -8.52 11.58
C THR A 208 18.75 -7.85 12.02
N ARG A 209 17.72 -7.95 11.18
CA ARG A 209 16.43 -7.29 11.42
C ARG A 209 15.28 -8.21 11.07
N PRO A 210 14.17 -8.16 11.83
CA PRO A 210 12.94 -8.80 11.40
C PRO A 210 12.49 -8.24 10.05
N TYR A 211 12.00 -9.12 9.17
CA TYR A 211 11.31 -8.74 7.95
C TYR A 211 9.92 -9.37 7.89
N LEU A 212 9.05 -8.73 7.12
CA LEU A 212 7.73 -9.26 6.77
C LEU A 212 7.57 -9.18 5.26
N VAL A 213 6.94 -10.19 4.68
CA VAL A 213 6.47 -10.16 3.30
C VAL A 213 4.95 -10.26 3.32
N ASP A 214 4.30 -9.32 2.66
CA ASP A 214 2.85 -9.33 2.48
C ASP A 214 2.53 -8.93 1.03
N LYS A 215 1.74 -9.75 0.33
CA LYS A 215 1.37 -9.62 -1.10
C LYS A 215 2.57 -9.35 -2.03
N GLY A 216 2.98 -8.09 -2.21
CA GLY A 216 4.10 -7.67 -3.06
C GLY A 216 5.13 -6.79 -2.35
N MET A 217 5.02 -6.64 -1.03
CA MET A 217 5.81 -5.73 -0.22
C MET A 217 6.74 -6.49 0.72
N LEU A 218 8.00 -6.09 0.76
CA LEU A 218 8.99 -6.49 1.76
C LEU A 218 9.16 -5.34 2.77
N SER A 219 8.80 -5.57 4.02
CA SER A 219 9.03 -4.63 5.12
C SER A 219 10.24 -5.06 5.92
N ILE A 220 11.28 -4.23 6.01
CA ILE A 220 12.45 -4.49 6.84
C ILE A 220 12.40 -3.56 8.04
N SER A 221 12.46 -4.14 9.24
CA SER A 221 12.41 -3.37 10.49
C SER A 221 13.56 -2.37 10.57
N TRP A 222 13.29 -1.26 11.27
CA TRP A 222 14.18 -0.13 11.37
C TRP A 222 15.60 -0.50 11.86
N THR A 223 16.63 0.15 11.32
CA THR A 223 18.03 -0.11 11.71
C THR A 223 18.87 1.17 11.81
N TRP A 224 19.56 1.34 12.95
CA TRP A 224 20.52 2.44 13.16
C TRP A 224 21.69 2.39 12.16
N THR A 225 22.12 1.19 11.77
CA THR A 225 23.36 1.00 10.99
C THR A 225 23.17 1.19 9.47
N SER A 226 21.95 1.00 8.97
CA SER A 226 21.62 1.22 7.55
C SER A 226 20.16 1.64 7.38
N PRO A 227 19.78 2.82 7.89
CA PRO A 227 18.39 3.30 7.85
C PRO A 227 17.82 3.27 6.41
N GLN A 228 18.68 3.42 5.40
CA GLN A 228 18.33 3.33 3.99
C GLN A 228 17.92 1.93 3.51
N LEU A 229 18.17 0.85 4.24
CA LEU A 229 17.63 -0.48 3.92
C LEU A 229 16.31 -0.78 4.62
N SER A 230 15.99 -0.07 5.70
CA SER A 230 14.74 -0.25 6.42
C SER A 230 13.53 0.36 5.70
N GLY A 231 12.34 -0.05 6.16
CA GLY A 231 11.06 0.41 5.67
C GLY A 231 10.43 -0.56 4.66
N ASP A 232 9.43 -0.04 3.96
CA ASP A 232 8.60 -0.80 3.03
C ASP A 232 9.15 -0.71 1.61
N TRP A 233 9.41 -1.86 1.02
CA TRP A 233 9.92 -2.05 -0.33
C TRP A 233 8.86 -2.73 -1.19
N LEU A 234 8.46 -2.14 -2.32
CA LEU A 234 7.54 -2.79 -3.25
C LEU A 234 8.33 -3.57 -4.30
N ALA A 235 7.87 -4.79 -4.59
CA ALA A 235 8.47 -5.63 -5.59
C ALA A 235 8.00 -5.25 -7.01
N PHE A 236 8.95 -4.86 -7.86
CA PHE A 236 8.71 -4.46 -9.25
C PHE A 236 8.96 -5.58 -10.24
N GLU A 237 9.86 -6.49 -9.90
CA GLU A 237 10.11 -7.69 -10.68
C GLU A 237 10.42 -8.80 -9.69
N VAL A 238 9.70 -9.92 -9.82
CA VAL A 238 9.88 -11.08 -8.96
C VAL A 238 10.01 -12.29 -9.87
N SER A 239 11.14 -12.97 -9.79
CA SER A 239 11.35 -14.29 -10.35
C SER A 239 12.14 -15.14 -9.36
N LYS A 240 12.37 -16.41 -9.70
CA LYS A 240 13.13 -17.33 -8.85
C LYS A 240 14.52 -16.79 -8.49
N ASP A 241 15.17 -16.14 -9.45
CA ASP A 241 16.59 -15.78 -9.37
C ASP A 241 16.83 -14.27 -9.40
N LYS A 242 15.78 -13.46 -9.59
CA LYS A 242 15.88 -12.00 -9.70
C LYS A 242 14.76 -11.31 -8.93
N LEU A 243 15.15 -10.29 -8.17
CA LEU A 243 14.25 -9.44 -7.42
C LEU A 243 14.62 -7.97 -7.64
N ILE A 244 13.67 -7.16 -8.11
CA ILE A 244 13.80 -5.70 -8.15
C ILE A 244 12.83 -5.12 -7.14
N LEU A 245 13.35 -4.39 -6.17
CA LEU A 245 12.58 -3.69 -5.15
C LEU A 245 12.77 -2.19 -5.33
N GLN A 246 11.74 -1.38 -5.04
CA GLN A 246 11.94 0.06 -4.91
C GLN A 246 11.21 0.61 -3.68
N LYS A 247 11.60 1.82 -3.27
CA LYS A 247 10.97 2.60 -2.19
C LYS A 247 11.08 4.10 -2.46
N GLY A 248 10.36 4.90 -1.68
CA GLY A 248 10.28 6.36 -1.90
C GLY A 248 9.33 6.73 -3.04
N TYR A 249 8.32 5.90 -3.30
CA TYR A 249 7.37 6.16 -4.37
C TYR A 249 6.57 7.42 -4.12
N GLY A 250 6.50 8.28 -5.14
CA GLY A 250 5.85 9.59 -4.99
C GLY A 250 6.75 10.63 -4.32
N ASN A 251 7.99 10.31 -3.97
CA ASN A 251 8.97 11.33 -3.65
C ASN A 251 9.64 11.77 -4.96
N ASN A 252 9.57 13.07 -5.30
CA ASN A 252 10.24 13.58 -6.51
C ASN A 252 11.75 13.76 -6.27
N ASN A 253 12.16 13.83 -5.01
CA ASN A 253 13.52 14.12 -4.57
C ASN A 253 14.33 12.87 -4.22
N PHE A 254 13.72 11.78 -3.74
CA PHE A 254 14.42 10.58 -3.28
C PHE A 254 13.65 9.29 -3.57
N ASN A 255 14.15 8.50 -4.52
CA ASN A 255 13.69 7.15 -4.76
C ASN A 255 14.87 6.18 -4.70
N TYR A 256 14.61 4.95 -4.29
CA TYR A 256 15.65 3.95 -4.13
C TYR A 256 15.28 2.69 -4.87
N ILE A 257 16.24 2.09 -5.56
CA ILE A 257 16.06 0.84 -6.30
C ILE A 257 17.08 -0.16 -5.77
N MET A 258 16.62 -1.36 -5.45
CA MET A 258 17.46 -2.49 -5.11
C MET A 258 17.28 -3.56 -6.17
N THR A 259 18.37 -3.97 -6.80
CA THR A 259 18.40 -5.05 -7.79
C THR A 259 19.18 -6.20 -7.20
N LEU A 260 18.55 -7.37 -7.10
CA LEU A 260 19.09 -8.53 -6.41
C LEU A 260 19.03 -9.77 -7.31
N THR A 261 20.07 -10.58 -7.22
CA THR A 261 20.19 -11.89 -7.84
C THR A 261 20.37 -12.94 -6.75
N ARG A 262 19.67 -14.06 -6.88
CA ARG A 262 19.80 -15.20 -5.96
C ARG A 262 21.13 -15.92 -6.16
N THR A 263 21.76 -16.38 -5.07
CA THR A 263 23.13 -16.93 -5.12
C THR A 263 23.38 -18.19 -4.28
N ASP A 264 22.35 -18.72 -3.63
CA ASP A 264 22.35 -20.03 -2.96
C ASP A 264 21.98 -21.19 -3.89
#